data_AF-A0A948Q0B7-F1
#
_entry.id   AF-A0A948Q0B7-F1
#
_cell.length_a   1.000
_cell.length_b   1.000
_cell.length_c   1.000
_cell.angle_alpha   90.00
_cell.angle_beta   90.00
_cell.angle_gamma   90.00
#
_symmetry.space_group_name_H-M   'P 1'
#
loop_
_entity.id
_entity.type
_entity.pdbx_description
1 polymer ?
#
loop_
_entity_poly.entity_id
_entity_poly.type
_entity_poly.pdbx_seq_one_letter_code
_entity_poly.pdbx_strand_id
1 'polypeptide(L)' 'MARSGSRVLDTNDRFPDMDVQLIDGQRLKLPEGFGEGYAVVLLYRGYW' A
#
# COMPACT_ATOMS: atom_id res chain seq x y z
N MET A 1 -0.56 1.70 15.25
CA MET A 1 0.65 1.88 14.43
C MET A 1 0.62 0.92 13.26
N ALA A 2 1.08 1.34 12.08
CA ALA A 2 1.17 0.46 10.92
C ALA A 2 2.26 -0.61 11.14
N ARG A 3 2.05 -1.82 10.62
CA ARG A 3 2.96 -2.96 10.78
C ARG A 3 3.05 -3.77 9.49
N SER A 4 4.23 -4.32 9.23
CA SER A 4 4.47 -5.35 8.21
C SER A 4 5.07 -6.57 8.89
N GLY A 5 4.28 -7.66 8.98
CA GLY A 5 4.63 -8.82 9.81
C GLY A 5 4.82 -8.45 11.27
N SER A 6 6.00 -8.73 11.82
CA SER A 6 6.39 -8.37 13.20
C SER A 6 6.99 -6.96 13.33
N ARG A 7 7.31 -6.29 12.22
CA ARG A 7 7.96 -4.98 12.21
C ARG A 7 6.94 -3.84 12.29
N VAL A 8 7.19 -2.88 13.17
CA VAL A 8 6.49 -1.59 13.19
C VAL A 8 7.09 -0.70 12.09
N LEU A 9 6.21 -0.01 11.37
CA LEU A 9 6.60 0.95 10.33
C LEU A 9 6.54 2.37 10.90
N ASP A 10 7.62 3.13 10.72
CA ASP A 10 7.75 4.52 11.14
C ASP A 10 7.84 5.48 9.94
N THR A 11 7.81 6.79 10.21
CA THR A 11 7.98 7.81 9.18
C THR A 11 9.31 7.64 8.45
N ASN A 12 9.29 7.77 7.11
CA ASN A 12 10.41 7.56 6.18
C ASN A 12 10.85 6.10 5.99
N ASP A 13 10.18 5.12 6.60
CA ASP A 13 10.36 3.74 6.19
C ASP A 13 9.90 3.54 4.74
N ARG A 14 10.58 2.65 4.02
CA ARG A 14 10.16 2.24 2.68
C ARG A 14 8.74 1.66 2.77
N PHE A 15 7.87 2.10 1.88
CA PHE A 15 6.51 1.56 1.78
C PHE A 15 6.58 0.05 1.48
N PRO A 16 5.77 -0.79 2.17
CA PRO A 16 5.82 -2.25 1.97
C PRO A 16 5.48 -2.66 0.54
N ASP A 17 6.14 -3.71 0.05
CA ASP A 17 5.78 -4.30 -1.23
C ASP A 17 4.42 -5.01 -1.10
N MET A 18 3.46 -4.69 -1.97
CA MET A 18 2.10 -5.24 -1.93
C MET A 18 1.57 -5.53 -3.33
N ASP A 19 0.73 -6.55 -3.47
CA ASP A 19 -0.06 -6.81 -4.67
C ASP A 19 -1.54 -6.61 -4.31
N VAL A 20 -2.18 -5.62 -4.95
CA VAL A 20 -3.56 -5.22 -4.68
C VAL A 20 -4.41 -5.51 -5.91
N GLN A 21 -5.49 -6.28 -5.73
CA GLN A 21 -6.48 -6.46 -6.77
C GLN A 21 -7.43 -5.25 -6.82
N LEU A 22 -7.53 -4.62 -7.98
CA LEU A 22 -8.39 -3.49 -8.25
C LEU A 22 -9.83 -3.96 -8.58
N ILE A 23 -10.77 -3.02 -8.53
CA ILE A 23 -12.21 -3.29 -8.76
C ILE A 23 -12.51 -3.80 -10.18
N ASP A 24 -11.66 -3.48 -11.15
CA ASP A 24 -11.74 -3.94 -12.53
C ASP A 24 -11.08 -5.31 -12.75
N GLY A 25 -10.58 -5.93 -11.67
CA GLY A 25 -9.89 -7.21 -11.70
C GLY A 25 -8.39 -7.12 -12.01
N GLN A 26 -7.86 -5.93 -12.33
CA GLN A 26 -6.42 -5.74 -12.54
C GLN A 26 -5.63 -5.89 -11.23
N ARG A 27 -4.32 -6.12 -11.35
CA ARG A 27 -3.41 -6.17 -10.21
C ARG A 27 -2.47 -4.97 -10.24
N LEU A 28 -2.37 -4.30 -9.09
CA LEU A 28 -1.48 -3.18 -8.86
C LEU A 28 -0.38 -3.60 -7.88
N LYS A 29 0.87 -3.58 -8.34
CA LYS A 29 2.04 -3.78 -7.47
C LYS A 29 2.42 -2.46 -6.83
N LEU A 30 2.56 -2.43 -5.52
CA LEU A 30 3.00 -1.25 -4.77
C LEU A 30 4.39 -1.51 -4.20
N PRO A 31 5.26 -0.48 -4.11
CA PRO A 31 5.02 0.89 -4.58
C PRO A 31 5.28 1.12 -6.07
N GLU A 32 5.84 0.15 -6.81
CA GLU A 32 6.30 0.37 -8.19
C GLU A 32 5.21 0.81 -9.18
N GLY A 33 3.97 0.37 -8.95
CA GLY A 33 2.81 0.67 -9.79
C GLY A 33 2.29 2.10 -9.65
N PHE A 34 2.81 2.91 -8.73
CA PHE A 34 2.47 4.33 -8.65
C PHE A 34 3.13 5.19 -9.73
N GLY A 35 4.11 4.66 -10.45
CA GLY A 35 4.86 5.42 -11.45
C GLY A 35 5.80 6.45 -10.82
N GLU A 36 6.16 7.48 -11.59
CA GLU A 36 7.05 8.55 -11.13
C GLU A 36 6.31 9.57 -10.26
N GLY A 37 6.97 10.04 -9.20
CA GLY A 37 6.46 11.11 -8.34
C GLY A 37 6.03 10.64 -6.94
N TYR A 38 5.16 11.41 -6.30
CA TYR A 38 4.65 11.14 -4.96
C TYR A 38 3.23 10.58 -5.04
N ALA A 39 2.97 9.53 -4.27
CA ALA A 39 1.66 8.90 -4.17
C ALA A 39 1.17 8.86 -2.72
N VAL A 40 -0.15 8.91 -2.54
CA VAL A 40 -0.82 8.80 -1.25
C VAL A 40 -1.72 7.58 -1.26
N VAL A 41 -1.57 6.72 -0.25
CA VAL A 41 -2.40 5.52 -0.07
C VAL A 41 -3.28 5.70 1.15
N LEU A 42 -4.59 5.53 0.96
CA LEU A 42 -5.58 5.61 2.03
C LEU A 42 -6.25 4.25 2.19
N LEU A 43 -6.01 3.60 3.33
CA LEU A 43 -6.61 2.31 3.65
C LEU A 43 -7.87 2.54 4.49
N TYR A 44 -9.02 2.27 3.90
CA TYR A 44 -10.31 2.34 4.58
C TYR A 44 -10.73 0.94 5.02
N ARG A 45 -10.95 0.78 6.33
CA ARG A 45 -11.62 -0.39 6.88
C ARG A 45 -13.09 -0.08 7.05
N GLY A 46 -13.87 -0.30 6.00
CA GLY A 46 -15.33 -0.27 6.10
C GLY A 46 -15.89 -1.65 6.47
N TYR A 47 -17.03 -1.64 7.14
CA TYR A 47 -17.91 -2.80 7.25
C TYR A 47 -19.13 -2.45 6.40
N TRP A 48 -19.27 -3.12 5.26
CA TRP A 48 -20.29 -2.86 4.25
C TRP A 48 -21.20 -4.07 4.13
#